data_AF-A0A2M9ZA40-F1
#
_entry.id   AF-A0A2M9ZA40-F1
#
_cell.length_a   1.000
_cell.length_b   1.000
_cell.length_c   1.000
_cell.angle_alpha   90.00
_cell.angle_beta   90.00
_cell.angle_gamma   90.00
#
_symmetry.space_group_name_H-M   'P 1'
#
loop_
_entity.id
_entity.type
_entity.pdbx_description
1 polymer ?
#
loop_
_entity_poly.entity_id
_entity_poly.type
_entity_poly.pdbx_seq_one_letter_code
_entity_poly.pdbx_strand_id
1 'polypeptide(L)'
;MIPNSAKAPSVTAQEIDSLLSKIVLSRDLHFKWLNTLSLLEHIGSRKIHHTQTGYSVTEMVLRHAAEEARHAAFFKKLALKIDPDGPKDFPKDSLLAGFSAISYFQKLDSCVDRSLTDEDFRGKTRTFLCYLYVTKMIEERAGLVYEIYDRILEENKIGISIGGIIKEEENHLFEMNSCLSQLDPKFQERSEFFRQKEDALFKKYYQNIKHRVGVA
;
A
#
# COMPACT_ATOMS: atom_id res chain seq x y z
N MET A 1 8.99 22.55 24.88
CA MET A 1 8.14 21.48 24.33
C MET A 1 9.05 20.31 24.01
N ILE A 2 8.73 19.14 24.55
CA ILE A 2 9.52 17.91 24.41
C ILE A 2 9.47 17.47 22.94
N PRO A 3 10.59 17.06 22.31
CA PRO A 3 10.56 16.63 20.93
C PRO A 3 9.69 15.38 20.80
N ASN A 4 8.82 15.42 19.80
CA ASN A 4 7.96 14.32 19.40
C ASN A 4 8.84 13.13 19.00
N SER A 5 9.07 12.19 19.92
CA SER A 5 9.75 10.95 19.58
C SER A 5 8.77 10.09 18.80
N ALA A 6 8.89 10.12 17.47
CA ALA A 6 8.19 9.19 16.61
C ALA A 6 8.40 7.77 17.15
N LYS A 7 7.31 7.15 17.60
CA LYS A 7 7.36 5.79 18.15
C LYS A 7 7.93 4.88 17.08
N ALA A 8 8.92 4.06 17.44
CA ALA A 8 9.50 3.10 16.51
C ALA A 8 8.42 2.22 15.86
N PRO A 9 8.55 1.87 14.57
CA PRO A 9 7.57 1.06 13.87
C PRO A 9 7.41 -0.29 14.56
N SER A 10 6.19 -0.80 14.62
CA SER A 10 5.90 -2.02 15.38
C SER A 10 6.31 -3.32 14.68
N VAL A 11 6.69 -3.23 13.40
CA VAL A 11 7.38 -4.23 12.60
C VAL A 11 8.61 -3.56 12.00
N THR A 12 9.79 -4.13 12.25
CA THR A 12 11.08 -3.58 11.80
C THR A 12 11.38 -3.93 10.34
N ALA A 13 12.27 -3.16 9.70
CA ALA A 13 12.76 -3.47 8.36
C ALA A 13 13.42 -4.87 8.28
N GLN A 14 14.15 -5.27 9.33
CA GLN A 14 14.78 -6.60 9.40
C GLN A 14 13.76 -7.74 9.46
N GLU A 15 12.64 -7.54 10.16
CA GLU A 15 11.53 -8.49 10.21
C GLU A 15 10.83 -8.62 8.85
N ILE A 16 10.67 -7.52 8.12
CA ILE A 16 10.13 -7.51 6.75
C ILE A 16 11.07 -8.26 5.80
N ASP A 17 12.37 -7.92 5.84
CA ASP A 17 13.41 -8.54 5.03
C ASP A 17 13.46 -10.07 5.22
N SER A 18 13.47 -10.52 6.47
CA SER A 18 13.52 -11.95 6.81
C SER A 18 12.29 -12.71 6.30
N LEU A 19 11.12 -12.06 6.31
CA LEU A 19 9.88 -12.65 5.81
C LEU A 19 9.86 -12.70 4.29
N LEU A 20 10.21 -11.59 3.63
CA LEU A 20 10.23 -11.48 2.18
C LEU A 20 11.28 -12.40 1.54
N SER A 21 12.43 -12.58 2.18
CA SER A 21 13.46 -13.53 1.71
C SER A 21 12.90 -14.96 1.61
N LYS A 22 12.13 -15.39 2.61
CA LYS A 22 11.48 -16.72 2.59
C LYS A 22 10.39 -16.81 1.51
N ILE A 23 9.65 -15.72 1.30
CA ILE A 23 8.62 -15.64 0.27
C ILE A 23 9.25 -15.78 -1.12
N VAL A 24 10.29 -14.99 -1.42
CA VAL A 24 10.96 -14.98 -2.74
C VAL A 24 11.61 -16.31 -3.08
N LEU A 25 12.17 -17.01 -2.10
CA LEU A 25 12.82 -18.31 -2.31
C LEU A 25 11.84 -19.46 -2.55
N SER A 26 10.54 -19.28 -2.30
CA SER A 26 9.51 -20.29 -2.56
C SER A 26 8.65 -19.87 -3.74
N ARG A 27 8.67 -20.66 -4.83
CA ARG A 27 7.89 -20.38 -6.04
C ARG A 27 6.40 -20.13 -5.75
N ASP A 28 5.77 -20.96 -4.93
CA ASP A 28 4.36 -20.83 -4.56
C ASP A 28 4.08 -19.56 -3.74
N LEU A 29 4.92 -19.28 -2.72
CA LEU A 29 4.73 -18.09 -1.90
C LEU A 29 5.01 -16.82 -2.69
N HIS A 30 6.02 -16.84 -3.56
CA HIS A 30 6.38 -15.70 -4.40
C HIS A 30 5.29 -15.37 -5.41
N PHE A 31 4.70 -16.40 -6.04
CA PHE A 31 3.51 -16.25 -6.86
C PHE A 31 2.37 -15.58 -6.07
N LYS A 32 2.01 -16.14 -4.90
CA LYS A 32 0.92 -15.62 -4.07
C LYS A 32 1.18 -14.20 -3.58
N TRP A 33 2.42 -13.86 -3.27
CA TRP A 33 2.84 -12.52 -2.87
C TRP A 33 2.63 -11.51 -3.99
N LEU A 34 3.21 -11.75 -5.17
CA LEU A 34 3.03 -10.90 -6.36
C LEU A 34 1.56 -10.78 -6.74
N ASN A 35 0.82 -11.89 -6.65
CA ASN A 35 -0.61 -11.90 -6.94
C ASN A 35 -1.44 -11.09 -5.92
N THR A 36 -0.97 -11.01 -4.67
CA THR A 36 -1.60 -10.19 -3.62
C THR A 36 -1.26 -8.71 -3.79
N LEU A 37 -0.02 -8.37 -4.16
CA LEU A 37 0.34 -6.98 -4.53
C LEU A 37 -0.53 -6.52 -5.70
N SER A 38 -0.65 -7.34 -6.75
CA SER A 38 -1.54 -7.06 -7.89
C SER A 38 -2.99 -6.77 -7.47
N LEU A 39 -3.52 -7.52 -6.51
CA LEU A 39 -4.86 -7.29 -5.97
C LEU A 39 -4.94 -5.95 -5.21
N LEU A 40 -3.92 -5.62 -4.42
CA LEU A 40 -3.89 -4.38 -3.64
C LEU A 40 -3.86 -3.14 -4.55
N GLU A 41 -3.01 -3.11 -5.58
CA GLU A 41 -2.98 -2.00 -6.55
C GLU A 41 -4.30 -1.91 -7.34
N HIS A 42 -4.90 -3.06 -7.68
CA HIS A 42 -6.23 -3.06 -8.30
C HIS A 42 -7.28 -2.43 -7.40
N ILE A 43 -7.25 -2.73 -6.10
CA ILE A 43 -8.14 -2.12 -5.10
C ILE A 43 -7.86 -0.62 -4.99
N GLY A 44 -6.59 -0.20 -4.98
CA GLY A 44 -6.16 1.20 -5.03
C GLY A 44 -6.82 1.95 -6.18
N SER A 45 -6.54 1.52 -7.42
CA SER A 45 -7.12 2.10 -8.64
C SER A 45 -8.64 2.21 -8.60
N ARG A 46 -9.33 1.11 -8.21
CA ARG A 46 -10.79 1.07 -8.09
C ARG A 46 -11.33 2.09 -7.09
N LYS A 47 -10.67 2.25 -5.94
CA LYS A 47 -11.09 3.19 -4.89
C LYS A 47 -10.94 4.64 -5.31
N ILE A 48 -9.88 4.96 -6.06
CA ILE A 48 -9.68 6.30 -6.59
C ILE A 48 -10.86 6.66 -7.50
N HIS A 49 -11.18 5.79 -8.46
CA HIS A 49 -12.33 5.99 -9.35
C HIS A 49 -13.68 6.04 -8.63
N HIS A 50 -13.85 5.31 -7.52
CA HIS A 50 -15.10 5.34 -6.77
C HIS A 50 -15.26 6.62 -5.95
N THR A 51 -14.18 7.09 -5.32
CA THR A 51 -14.24 8.20 -4.35
C THR A 51 -14.03 9.56 -5.00
N GLN A 52 -13.22 9.63 -6.06
CA GLN A 52 -12.90 10.87 -6.77
C GLN A 52 -13.63 10.89 -8.11
N THR A 53 -14.86 11.41 -8.09
CA THR A 53 -15.79 11.39 -9.23
C THR A 53 -16.34 12.78 -9.58
N GLY A 54 -16.92 12.90 -10.77
CA GLY A 54 -17.56 14.12 -11.27
C GLY A 54 -16.60 15.09 -11.97
N TYR A 55 -17.07 16.32 -12.22
CA TYR A 55 -16.35 17.31 -13.04
C TYR A 55 -15.12 17.95 -12.39
N SER A 56 -14.87 17.68 -11.11
CA SER A 56 -13.76 18.27 -10.35
C SER A 56 -12.55 17.36 -10.22
N VAL A 57 -12.54 16.21 -10.92
CA VAL A 57 -11.41 15.30 -10.93
C VAL A 57 -10.23 15.95 -11.66
N THR A 58 -9.06 15.93 -11.04
CA THR A 58 -7.84 16.56 -11.57
C THR A 58 -7.01 15.58 -12.39
N GLU A 59 -6.07 16.11 -13.19
CA GLU A 59 -5.08 15.31 -13.90
C GLU A 59 -4.33 14.37 -12.94
N MET A 60 -3.83 14.88 -11.81
CA MET A 60 -3.13 14.10 -10.79
C MET A 60 -3.92 12.86 -10.34
N VAL A 61 -5.23 13.00 -10.09
CA VAL A 61 -6.08 11.88 -9.67
C VAL A 61 -6.26 10.86 -10.80
N LEU A 62 -6.46 11.33 -12.04
CA LEU A 62 -6.61 10.44 -13.20
C LEU A 62 -5.32 9.67 -13.49
N ARG A 63 -4.18 10.37 -13.45
CA ARG A 63 -2.87 9.79 -13.68
C ARG A 63 -2.55 8.74 -12.63
N HIS A 64 -2.71 9.08 -11.35
CA HIS A 64 -2.51 8.14 -10.26
C HIS A 64 -3.40 6.89 -10.42
N ALA A 65 -4.71 7.05 -10.68
CA ALA A 65 -5.60 5.89 -10.90
C ALA A 65 -5.17 4.98 -12.07
N ALA A 66 -4.60 5.57 -13.13
CA ALA A 66 -4.08 4.84 -14.28
C ALA A 66 -2.74 4.14 -13.97
N GLU A 67 -1.88 4.77 -13.17
CA GLU A 67 -0.62 4.21 -12.68
C GLU A 67 -0.88 2.99 -11.79
N GLU A 68 -1.79 3.09 -10.82
CA GLU A 68 -2.25 1.98 -9.98
C GLU A 68 -2.77 0.79 -10.80
N ALA A 69 -3.57 1.06 -11.84
CA ALA A 69 -4.07 0.01 -12.72
C ALA A 69 -2.94 -0.68 -13.50
N ARG A 70 -1.92 0.09 -13.92
CA ARG A 70 -0.73 -0.43 -14.60
C ARG A 70 0.12 -1.26 -13.63
N HIS A 71 0.32 -0.82 -12.39
CA HIS A 71 1.03 -1.57 -11.36
C HIS A 71 0.33 -2.91 -11.07
N ALA A 72 -1.00 -2.89 -10.92
CA ALA A 72 -1.80 -4.09 -10.75
C ALA A 72 -1.55 -5.11 -11.86
N ALA A 73 -1.61 -4.65 -13.12
CA ALA A 73 -1.36 -5.49 -14.29
C ALA A 73 0.11 -5.96 -14.36
N PHE A 74 1.06 -5.12 -13.95
CA PHE A 74 2.47 -5.47 -13.90
C PHE A 74 2.75 -6.58 -12.88
N PHE A 75 2.30 -6.43 -11.63
CA PHE A 75 2.46 -7.47 -10.61
C PHE A 75 1.76 -8.78 -11.00
N LYS A 76 0.60 -8.72 -11.67
CA LYS A 76 -0.06 -9.92 -12.22
C LYS A 76 0.83 -10.61 -13.25
N LYS A 77 1.42 -9.86 -14.19
CA LYS A 77 2.34 -10.42 -15.18
C LYS A 77 3.57 -11.06 -14.53
N LEU A 78 4.10 -10.43 -13.48
CA LEU A 78 5.21 -11.02 -12.71
C LEU A 78 4.79 -12.30 -12.01
N ALA A 79 3.61 -12.35 -11.38
CA ALA A 79 3.10 -13.57 -10.78
C ALA A 79 3.01 -14.69 -11.83
N LEU A 80 2.40 -14.44 -12.98
CA LEU A 80 2.31 -15.43 -14.07
C LEU A 80 3.66 -15.78 -14.71
N LYS A 81 4.70 -14.96 -14.55
CA LYS A 81 6.07 -15.32 -14.94
C LYS A 81 6.68 -16.34 -13.97
N ILE A 82 6.36 -16.25 -12.68
CA ILE A 82 6.76 -17.21 -11.64
C ILE A 82 5.97 -18.52 -11.80
N ASP A 83 4.68 -18.45 -12.09
CA ASP A 83 3.84 -19.61 -12.33
C ASP A 83 2.87 -19.42 -13.51
N PRO A 84 3.24 -19.84 -14.73
CA PRO A 84 2.42 -19.66 -15.93
C PRO A 84 1.05 -20.35 -15.90
N ASP A 85 0.95 -21.45 -15.15
CA ASP A 85 -0.29 -22.22 -14.97
C ASP A 85 -1.14 -21.68 -13.81
N GLY A 86 -0.65 -20.66 -13.10
CA GLY A 86 -1.33 -20.03 -11.98
C GLY A 86 -2.61 -19.30 -12.40
N PRO A 87 -3.55 -19.05 -11.46
CA PRO A 87 -4.79 -18.35 -11.77
C PRO A 87 -4.58 -16.95 -12.33
N LYS A 88 -5.32 -16.62 -13.39
CA LYS A 88 -5.29 -15.29 -14.05
C LYS A 88 -6.12 -14.25 -13.28
N ASP A 89 -7.05 -14.71 -12.46
CA ASP A 89 -7.89 -13.96 -11.55
C ASP A 89 -7.38 -14.04 -10.10
N PHE A 90 -8.23 -13.76 -9.10
CA PHE A 90 -7.85 -13.70 -7.69
C PHE A 90 -8.63 -14.71 -6.81
N PRO A 91 -8.61 -16.02 -7.11
CA PRO A 91 -9.20 -17.00 -6.22
C PRO A 91 -8.51 -16.95 -4.85
N LYS A 92 -9.27 -17.24 -3.80
CA LYS A 92 -8.81 -17.07 -2.41
C LYS A 92 -7.46 -17.76 -2.14
N ASP A 93 -7.24 -18.94 -2.71
CA ASP A 93 -6.05 -19.75 -2.46
C ASP A 93 -4.83 -19.30 -3.27
N SER A 94 -4.99 -18.39 -4.24
CA SER A 94 -3.87 -17.79 -4.98
C SER A 94 -3.32 -16.51 -4.34
N LEU A 95 -3.81 -16.15 -3.15
CA LEU A 95 -3.44 -14.94 -2.44
C LEU A 95 -2.72 -15.26 -1.13
N LEU A 96 -1.66 -14.52 -0.83
CA LEU A 96 -0.94 -14.62 0.43
C LEU A 96 -1.65 -13.76 1.48
N ALA A 97 -2.40 -14.41 2.36
CA ALA A 97 -3.22 -13.73 3.37
C ALA A 97 -4.22 -12.70 2.79
N GLY A 98 -4.80 -12.97 1.61
CA GLY A 98 -5.61 -12.02 0.84
C GLY A 98 -6.76 -11.36 1.61
N PHE A 99 -7.49 -12.10 2.45
CA PHE A 99 -8.54 -11.48 3.31
C PHE A 99 -7.96 -10.45 4.29
N SER A 100 -6.79 -10.75 4.87
CA SER A 100 -6.12 -9.82 5.78
C SER A 100 -5.58 -8.59 5.03
N ALA A 101 -5.11 -8.75 3.79
CA ALA A 101 -4.67 -7.67 2.93
C ALA A 101 -5.83 -6.70 2.62
N ILE A 102 -6.98 -7.23 2.21
CA ILE A 102 -8.20 -6.43 1.97
C ILE A 102 -8.67 -5.75 3.26
N SER A 103 -8.70 -6.49 4.37
CA SER A 103 -9.12 -5.94 5.66
C SER A 103 -8.21 -4.82 6.15
N TYR A 104 -6.91 -4.86 5.82
CA TYR A 104 -5.96 -3.80 6.16
C TYR A 104 -6.37 -2.47 5.51
N PHE A 105 -6.57 -2.45 4.19
CA PHE A 105 -6.99 -1.26 3.45
C PHE A 105 -8.34 -0.72 3.95
N GLN A 106 -9.35 -1.58 4.07
CA GLN A 106 -10.70 -1.17 4.49
C GLN A 106 -10.75 -0.58 5.90
N LYS A 107 -9.91 -1.10 6.82
CA LYS A 107 -9.84 -0.57 8.18
C LYS A 107 -9.11 0.77 8.23
N LEU A 108 -8.09 0.97 7.39
CA LEU A 108 -7.43 2.25 7.26
C LEU A 108 -8.40 3.30 6.70
N ASP A 109 -9.13 2.97 5.64
CA ASP A 109 -10.18 3.83 5.08
C ASP A 109 -11.18 4.26 6.14
N SER A 110 -11.74 3.28 6.85
CA SER A 110 -12.72 3.52 7.91
C SER A 110 -12.14 4.36 9.05
N CYS A 111 -10.85 4.21 9.34
CA CYS A 111 -10.18 4.99 10.38
C CYS A 111 -10.03 6.45 9.97
N VAL A 112 -9.57 6.71 8.75
CA VAL A 112 -9.40 8.07 8.22
C VAL A 112 -10.76 8.76 8.10
N ASP A 113 -11.75 8.10 7.48
CA ASP A 113 -13.07 8.68 7.26
C ASP A 113 -13.77 9.10 8.56
N ARG A 114 -13.65 8.30 9.62
CA ARG A 114 -14.21 8.62 10.95
C ARG A 114 -13.44 9.70 11.71
N SER A 115 -12.18 9.94 11.35
CA SER A 115 -11.32 10.91 12.03
C SER A 115 -11.39 12.30 11.41
N LEU A 116 -11.87 12.41 10.17
CA LEU A 116 -12.17 13.68 9.52
C LEU A 116 -13.65 13.99 9.69
N THR A 117 -13.98 15.01 10.49
CA THR A 117 -15.38 15.37 10.78
C THR A 117 -15.90 16.42 9.81
N ASP A 118 -17.23 16.55 9.69
CA ASP A 118 -17.87 17.60 8.90
C ASP A 118 -17.71 19.01 9.52
N GLU A 119 -17.27 19.08 10.79
CA GLU A 119 -16.85 20.32 11.45
C GLU A 119 -15.47 20.77 10.95
N ASP A 120 -14.57 19.82 10.66
CA ASP A 120 -13.24 20.09 10.10
C ASP A 120 -13.33 20.40 8.59
N PHE A 121 -14.04 19.57 7.83
CA PHE A 121 -14.07 19.63 6.36
C PHE A 121 -15.43 19.16 5.83
N ARG A 122 -16.03 19.90 4.87
CA ARG A 122 -17.35 19.56 4.32
C ARG A 122 -17.29 19.04 2.89
N GLY A 123 -18.20 18.13 2.58
CA GLY A 123 -18.47 17.66 1.22
C GLY A 123 -17.21 17.13 0.51
N LYS A 124 -16.98 17.60 -0.71
CA LYS A 124 -15.89 17.12 -1.57
C LYS A 124 -14.49 17.27 -0.96
N THR A 125 -14.24 18.31 -0.16
CA THR A 125 -12.93 18.51 0.49
C THR A 125 -12.62 17.39 1.47
N ARG A 126 -13.62 16.93 2.24
CA ARG A 126 -13.45 15.79 3.16
C ARG A 126 -13.13 14.51 2.40
N THR A 127 -13.89 14.20 1.35
CA THR A 127 -13.64 13.01 0.50
C THR A 127 -12.27 13.05 -0.16
N PHE A 128 -11.81 14.23 -0.59
CA PHE A 128 -10.48 14.39 -1.17
C PHE A 128 -9.38 14.21 -0.12
N LEU A 129 -9.53 14.80 1.07
CA LEU A 129 -8.59 14.60 2.18
C LEU A 129 -8.53 13.13 2.64
N CYS A 130 -9.67 12.42 2.69
CA CYS A 130 -9.68 10.99 2.98
C CYS A 130 -8.82 10.21 1.98
N TYR A 131 -8.98 10.51 0.67
CA TYR A 131 -8.15 9.93 -0.37
C TYR A 131 -6.66 10.24 -0.15
N LEU A 132 -6.30 11.52 0.02
CA LEU A 132 -4.92 11.94 0.20
C LEU A 132 -4.25 11.26 1.40
N TYR A 133 -4.92 11.20 2.55
CA TYR A 133 -4.37 10.57 3.76
C TYR A 133 -4.25 9.07 3.64
N VAL A 134 -5.26 8.37 3.12
CA VAL A 134 -5.19 6.92 2.93
C VAL A 134 -4.05 6.58 1.96
N THR A 135 -4.03 7.22 0.79
CA THR A 135 -2.98 7.03 -0.21
C THR A 135 -1.61 7.25 0.40
N LYS A 136 -1.39 8.42 1.03
CA LYS A 136 -0.12 8.74 1.71
C LYS A 136 0.34 7.63 2.66
N MET A 137 -0.55 7.09 3.49
CA MET A 137 -0.21 6.03 4.45
C MET A 137 0.13 4.71 3.76
N ILE A 138 -0.57 4.37 2.66
CA ILE A 138 -0.26 3.19 1.85
C ILE A 138 1.09 3.37 1.14
N GLU A 139 1.35 4.53 0.50
CA GLU A 139 2.61 4.79 -0.19
C GLU A 139 3.82 4.77 0.74
N GLU A 140 3.71 5.35 1.93
CA GLU A 140 4.78 5.29 2.93
C GLU A 140 5.14 3.84 3.30
N ARG A 141 4.13 2.96 3.39
CA ARG A 141 4.36 1.54 3.66
C ARG A 141 4.88 0.79 2.44
N ALA A 142 4.33 1.08 1.26
CA ALA A 142 4.73 0.50 -0.01
C ALA A 142 6.21 0.80 -0.29
N GLY A 143 6.66 2.05 -0.14
CA GLY A 143 8.06 2.43 -0.30
C GLY A 143 9.01 1.56 0.52
N LEU A 144 8.77 1.43 1.83
CA LEU A 144 9.59 0.56 2.70
C LEU A 144 9.58 -0.90 2.25
N VAL A 145 8.41 -1.45 1.92
CA VAL A 145 8.27 -2.87 1.55
C VAL A 145 8.90 -3.14 0.18
N TYR A 146 8.73 -2.23 -0.78
CA TYR A 146 9.20 -2.36 -2.14
C TYR A 146 10.72 -2.19 -2.24
N GLU A 147 11.32 -1.26 -1.51
CA GLU A 147 12.78 -1.14 -1.41
C GLU A 147 13.43 -2.44 -0.90
N ILE A 148 12.91 -2.99 0.19
CA ILE A 148 13.40 -4.25 0.76
C ILE A 148 13.21 -5.39 -0.24
N TYR A 149 12.04 -5.45 -0.87
CA TYR A 149 11.71 -6.49 -1.84
C TYR A 149 12.60 -6.42 -3.09
N ASP A 150 12.81 -5.26 -3.69
CA ASP A 150 13.66 -5.08 -4.89
C ASP A 150 15.12 -5.46 -4.59
N ARG A 151 15.63 -5.08 -3.41
CA ARG A 151 16.96 -5.54 -2.94
C ARG A 151 17.04 -7.06 -2.88
N ILE A 152 16.05 -7.73 -2.27
CA ILE A 152 16.03 -9.20 -2.17
C ILE A 152 15.98 -9.85 -3.55
N LEU A 153 15.21 -9.28 -4.49
CA LEU A 153 15.17 -9.76 -5.87
C LEU A 153 16.57 -9.67 -6.53
N GLU A 154 17.26 -8.54 -6.36
CA GLU A 154 18.61 -8.32 -6.89
C GLU A 154 19.63 -9.29 -6.28
N GLU A 155 19.67 -9.40 -4.95
CA GLU A 155 20.59 -10.29 -4.21
C GLU A 155 20.42 -11.76 -4.62
N ASN A 156 19.18 -12.18 -4.85
CA ASN A 156 18.86 -13.55 -5.29
C ASN A 156 18.87 -13.71 -6.83
N LYS A 157 19.26 -12.67 -7.57
CA LYS A 157 19.33 -12.64 -9.05
C LYS A 157 18.02 -13.08 -9.72
N ILE A 158 16.90 -12.75 -9.08
CA ILE A 158 15.58 -12.94 -9.66
C ILE A 158 15.45 -11.89 -10.77
N GLY A 159 15.32 -12.32 -12.02
CA GLY A 159 15.25 -11.45 -13.21
C GLY A 159 13.94 -10.64 -13.32
N ILE A 160 13.61 -9.92 -12.25
CA ILE A 160 12.46 -9.05 -12.01
C ILE A 160 13.03 -7.81 -11.32
N SER A 161 12.63 -6.62 -11.77
CA SER A 161 12.91 -5.38 -11.06
C SER A 161 11.62 -4.58 -10.94
N ILE A 162 11.44 -3.93 -9.80
CA ILE A 162 10.29 -3.06 -9.53
C ILE A 162 10.70 -1.60 -9.30
N GLY A 163 11.97 -1.24 -9.57
CA GLY A 163 12.48 0.12 -9.34
C GLY A 163 11.75 1.22 -10.11
N GLY A 164 11.06 0.90 -11.21
CA GLY A 164 10.16 1.83 -11.89
C GLY A 164 8.92 2.18 -11.05
N ILE A 165 8.32 1.18 -10.39
CA ILE A 165 7.17 1.36 -9.50
C ILE A 165 7.60 2.18 -8.28
N ILE A 166 8.74 1.85 -7.67
CA ILE A 166 9.25 2.59 -6.49
C ILE A 166 9.33 4.10 -6.76
N LYS A 167 9.86 4.50 -7.93
CA LYS A 167 9.94 5.92 -8.32
C LYS A 167 8.58 6.57 -8.53
N GLU A 168 7.60 5.81 -9.01
CA GLU A 168 6.23 6.29 -9.19
C GLU A 168 5.56 6.50 -7.81
N GLU A 169 5.75 5.59 -6.84
CA GLU A 169 5.23 5.76 -5.47
C GLU A 169 5.87 6.94 -4.73
N GLU A 170 7.18 7.16 -4.92
CA GLU A 170 7.87 8.34 -4.39
C GLU A 170 7.24 9.64 -4.91
N ASN A 171 6.89 9.68 -6.21
CA ASN A 171 6.22 10.81 -6.82
C ASN A 171 4.78 10.97 -6.31
N HIS A 172 4.01 9.88 -6.20
CA HIS A 172 2.68 9.90 -5.59
C HIS A 172 2.76 10.50 -4.18
N LEU A 173 3.67 10.01 -3.35
CA LEU A 173 3.85 10.47 -1.98
C LEU A 173 4.22 11.96 -1.92
N PHE A 174 5.09 12.43 -2.81
CA PHE A 174 5.43 13.86 -2.91
C PHE A 174 4.18 14.71 -3.20
N GLU A 175 3.36 14.30 -4.17
CA GLU A 175 2.13 15.02 -4.54
C GLU A 175 1.10 15.02 -3.42
N MET A 176 0.86 13.86 -2.77
CA MET A 176 -0.06 13.77 -1.63
C MET A 176 0.37 14.70 -0.50
N ASN A 177 1.67 14.73 -0.17
CA ASN A 177 2.20 15.65 0.84
C ASN A 177 1.99 17.11 0.47
N SER A 178 2.26 17.47 -0.79
CA SER A 178 2.07 18.83 -1.28
C SER A 178 0.61 19.27 -1.14
N CYS A 179 -0.34 18.45 -1.60
CA CYS A 179 -1.77 18.74 -1.46
C CYS A 179 -2.22 18.82 0.00
N LEU A 180 -1.81 17.87 0.84
CA LEU A 180 -2.15 17.87 2.27
C LEU A 180 -1.65 19.13 2.97
N SER A 181 -0.43 19.57 2.66
CA SER A 181 0.16 20.77 3.28
C SER A 181 -0.59 22.06 2.97
N GLN A 182 -1.31 22.09 1.85
CA GLN A 182 -2.12 23.24 1.44
C GLN A 182 -3.56 23.16 1.98
N LEU A 183 -4.10 21.96 2.13
CA LEU A 183 -5.52 21.74 2.43
C LEU A 183 -5.82 21.53 3.91
N ASP A 184 -4.86 21.04 4.70
CA ASP A 184 -5.03 20.78 6.12
C ASP A 184 -3.93 21.48 6.94
N PRO A 185 -4.26 22.57 7.67
CA PRO A 185 -3.31 23.24 8.55
C PRO A 185 -2.72 22.35 9.65
N LYS A 186 -3.34 21.20 9.94
CA LYS A 186 -2.87 20.22 10.93
C LYS A 186 -2.25 18.98 10.28
N PHE A 187 -1.84 19.05 9.02
CA PHE A 187 -1.48 17.84 8.28
C PHE A 187 -0.33 17.05 8.91
N GLN A 188 0.64 17.69 9.55
CA GLN A 188 1.73 16.97 10.21
C GLN A 188 1.21 16.13 11.38
N GLU A 189 0.43 16.75 12.27
CA GLU A 189 -0.18 16.08 13.43
C GLU A 189 -1.11 14.93 12.98
N ARG A 190 -1.98 15.19 11.99
CA ARG A 190 -2.88 14.15 11.46
C ARG A 190 -2.12 13.04 10.75
N SER A 191 -1.07 13.36 10.00
CA SER A 191 -0.22 12.35 9.33
C SER A 191 0.43 11.43 10.34
N GLU A 192 0.97 11.96 11.43
CA GLU A 192 1.55 11.15 12.51
C GLU A 192 0.50 10.28 13.20
N PHE A 193 -0.68 10.84 13.47
CA PHE A 193 -1.80 10.08 14.03
C PHE A 193 -2.20 8.91 13.13
N PHE A 194 -2.39 9.15 11.83
CA PHE A 194 -2.75 8.11 10.89
C PHE A 194 -1.63 7.10 10.68
N ARG A 195 -0.36 7.51 10.72
CA ARG A 195 0.78 6.59 10.64
C ARG A 195 0.80 5.60 11.80
N GLN A 196 0.48 6.04 13.01
CA GLN A 196 0.35 5.13 14.16
C GLN A 196 -0.82 4.14 14.00
N LYS A 197 -1.92 4.55 13.35
CA LYS A 197 -3.06 3.68 13.06
C LYS A 197 -2.72 2.68 11.97
N GLU A 198 -2.10 3.14 10.89
CA GLU A 198 -1.57 2.30 9.81
C GLU A 198 -0.63 1.25 10.39
N ASP A 199 0.35 1.64 11.20
CA ASP A 199 1.37 0.72 11.73
C ASP A 199 0.74 -0.41 12.56
N ALA A 200 -0.27 -0.09 13.37
CA ALA A 200 -1.01 -1.10 14.13
C ALA A 200 -1.84 -2.06 13.24
N LEU A 201 -2.36 -1.57 12.12
CA LEU A 201 -3.10 -2.40 11.16
C LEU A 201 -2.14 -3.24 10.31
N PHE A 202 -1.02 -2.66 9.85
CA PHE A 202 0.03 -3.35 9.13
C PHE A 202 0.64 -4.46 9.98
N LYS A 203 0.90 -4.23 11.28
CA LYS A 203 1.35 -5.29 12.19
C LYS A 203 0.42 -6.50 12.17
N LYS A 204 -0.90 -6.29 12.22
CA LYS A 204 -1.87 -7.39 12.15
C LYS A 204 -1.79 -8.11 10.81
N TYR A 205 -1.67 -7.37 9.71
CA TYR A 205 -1.50 -7.98 8.40
C TYR A 205 -0.20 -8.77 8.29
N TYR A 206 0.92 -8.20 8.70
CA TYR A 206 2.23 -8.85 8.77
C TYR A 206 2.18 -10.16 9.55
N GLN A 207 1.55 -10.20 10.73
CA GLN A 207 1.41 -11.45 11.50
C GLN A 207 0.61 -12.52 10.76
N ASN A 208 -0.40 -12.13 9.99
CA ASN A 208 -1.15 -13.07 9.15
C ASN A 208 -0.31 -13.61 7.99
N ILE A 209 0.52 -12.78 7.34
CA ILE A 209 1.48 -13.25 6.33
C ILE A 209 2.47 -14.22 6.98
N LYS A 210 3.07 -13.82 8.11
CA LYS A 210 4.05 -14.61 8.86
C LYS A 210 3.51 -16.02 9.19
N HIS A 211 2.26 -16.10 9.68
CA HIS A 211 1.56 -17.36 9.92
C HIS A 211 1.38 -18.20 8.64
N ARG A 212 1.02 -17.58 7.51
CA ARG A 212 0.86 -18.28 6.22
C ARG A 212 2.17 -18.80 5.63
N VAL A 213 3.29 -18.11 5.88
CA VAL A 213 4.64 -18.53 5.47
C VAL A 213 5.20 -19.64 6.39
N GLY A 214 4.53 -19.93 7.52
CA GLY A 214 4.99 -20.95 8.47
C GLY A 214 6.12 -20.48 9.38
N VAL A 215 6.27 -19.16 9.58
CA VAL A 215 7.18 -18.60 10.58
C VAL A 215 6.34 -18.31 11.81
N ALA A 216 6.43 -19.13 12.85
CA ALA A 216 5.83 -18.83 14.16
C ALA A 216 6.84 -18.02 14.99
#